data_AF-A0A0R0B687-F1
#
_entry.id   AF-A0A0R0B687-F1
#
_cell.length_a   1.000
_cell.length_b   1.000
_cell.length_c   1.000
_cell.angle_alpha   90.00
_cell.angle_beta   90.00
_cell.angle_gamma   90.00
#
_symmetry.space_group_name_H-M   'P 1'
#
loop_
_entity.id
_entity.type
_entity.pdbx_description
1 polymer ?
#
loop_
_entity_poly.entity_id
_entity_poly.type
_entity_poly.pdbx_seq_one_letter_code
_entity_poly.pdbx_strand_id
1 'polypeptide(L)' 'MGFVPAQITHAQIPDAHAVHPVDGLGTVIVSVPGVFDPTDDAQVDKVHRVEMDLASYDLLPVTDPSLKG' A
#
# COMPACT_ATOMS: atom_id res chain seq x y z
N MET A 1 5.19 4.85 1.02
CA MET A 1 5.85 3.57 0.73
C MET A 1 5.48 2.61 1.84
N GLY A 2 5.08 1.38 1.52
CA GLY A 2 4.71 0.35 2.48
C GLY A 2 5.32 -0.99 2.12
N PHE A 3 5.42 -1.90 3.09
CA PHE A 3 5.85 -3.28 2.88
C PHE A 3 4.74 -4.21 3.37
N VAL A 4 4.49 -5.28 2.60
CA VAL A 4 3.57 -6.35 2.97
C VAL A 4 4.28 -7.70 2.89
N PRO A 5 4.10 -8.60 3.86
CA PRO A 5 4.72 -9.92 3.88
C PRO A 5 4.00 -10.92 2.95
N ALA A 6 3.59 -10.45 1.77
CA ALA A 6 2.89 -11.23 0.75
C ALA A 6 3.44 -10.87 -0.63
N GLN A 7 3.38 -11.82 -1.57
CA GLN A 7 3.74 -11.58 -2.96
C GLN A 7 2.56 -10.93 -3.68
N ILE A 8 2.72 -9.67 -4.07
CA ILE A 8 1.72 -8.93 -4.84
C ILE A 8 2.32 -8.48 -6.17
N THR A 9 1.51 -8.55 -7.21
CA THR A 9 1.85 -8.05 -8.53
C THR A 9 1.23 -6.67 -8.77
N HIS A 10 1.84 -5.88 -9.65
CA HIS A 10 1.30 -4.57 -10.02
C HIS A 10 -0.13 -4.64 -10.60
N ALA A 11 -0.52 -5.76 -11.21
CA ALA A 11 -1.87 -5.97 -11.72
C ALA A 11 -2.93 -6.01 -10.61
N GLN A 12 -2.56 -6.37 -9.38
CA GLN A 12 -3.46 -6.40 -8.22
C GLN A 12 -3.59 -5.04 -7.54
N ILE A 13 -2.65 -4.12 -7.77
CA ILE A 13 -2.66 -2.76 -7.20
C ILE A 13 -2.33 -1.78 -8.34
N PRO A 14 -3.27 -1.56 -9.27
CA PRO A 14 -3.03 -0.74 -10.46
C PRO A 14 -2.75 0.73 -10.12
N ASP A 15 -3.22 1.21 -8.97
CA ASP A 15 -2.95 2.57 -8.48
C ASP A 15 -1.56 2.73 -7.86
N ALA A 16 -0.80 1.65 -7.62
CA ALA A 16 0.58 1.79 -7.14
C ALA A 16 1.44 2.46 -8.22
N HIS A 17 2.37 3.33 -7.81
CA HIS A 17 3.40 3.84 -8.72
C HIS A 17 4.41 2.74 -9.08
N ALA A 18 4.86 1.96 -8.10
CA ALA A 18 5.77 0.84 -8.32
C ALA A 18 5.53 -0.27 -7.30
N VAL A 19 5.81 -1.50 -7.73
CA VAL A 19 5.71 -2.72 -6.92
C VAL A 19 7.03 -3.47 -7.07
N HIS A 20 7.72 -3.69 -5.95
CA HIS A 20 9.02 -4.33 -5.90
C HIS A 20 8.91 -5.62 -5.08
N PRO A 21 8.86 -6.80 -5.74
CA PRO A 21 8.92 -8.06 -5.02
C PRO A 21 10.27 -8.21 -4.33
N VAL A 22 10.23 -8.73 -3.11
CA VAL A 22 11.39 -9.12 -2.32
C VAL A 22 11.33 -10.63 -2.16
N ASP A 23 12.25 -11.33 -2.83
CA ASP A 23 12.25 -12.78 -2.94
C ASP A 23 12.19 -13.46 -1.56
N GLY A 24 11.14 -14.26 -1.36
CA GLY A 24 10.93 -15.02 -0.13
C GLY A 24 10.50 -14.20 1.09
N LEU A 25 10.34 -12.88 0.98
CA LEU A 25 9.97 -12.00 2.11
C LEU A 25 8.62 -11.31 1.92
N GLY A 26 8.32 -10.79 0.73
CA GLY A 26 7.10 -10.03 0.51
C GLY A 26 7.26 -9.02 -0.62
N THR A 27 6.59 -7.89 -0.50
CA THR A 27 6.53 -6.87 -1.56
C THR A 27 6.60 -5.47 -0.96
N VAL A 28 7.45 -4.62 -1.54
CA VAL A 28 7.46 -3.18 -1.27
C VAL A 28 6.56 -2.48 -2.29
N ILE A 29 5.64 -1.66 -1.80
CA ILE A 29 4.68 -0.88 -2.60
C ILE A 29 5.01 0.61 -2.47
N VAL A 30 5.09 1.29 -3.60
CA VAL A 30 5.30 2.72 -3.71
C VAL A 30 4.05 3.34 -4.32
N SER A 31 3.30 4.13 -3.56
CA SER A 31 2.04 4.73 -4.03
C SER A 31 2.26 5.94 -4.95
N VAL A 32 3.25 6.79 -4.65
CA VAL A 32 3.54 8.02 -5.41
C VAL A 32 5.00 8.05 -5.89
N PRO A 33 5.29 8.62 -7.08
CA PRO A 33 6.67 8.89 -7.49
C PRO A 33 7.28 10.00 -6.63
N GLY A 34 8.55 9.85 -6.25
CA GLY A 34 9.28 10.89 -5.53
C GLY A 34 8.90 11.03 -4.05
N VAL A 35 8.92 12.26 -3.53
CA VAL A 35 8.62 12.57 -2.13
C VAL A 35 7.12 12.78 -1.98
N PHE A 36 6.51 12.08 -1.03
CA PHE A 36 5.10 12.26 -0.69
C PHE A 36 4.84 13.62 -0.03
N ASP A 37 3.91 14.38 -0.59
CA ASP A 37 3.42 15.63 -0.03
C ASP A 37 2.01 15.42 0.57
N PRO A 38 1.85 15.44 1.90
CA PRO A 38 0.55 15.27 2.54
C PRO A 38 -0.42 16.45 2.33
N THR A 39 0.05 17.55 1.74
CA THR A 39 -0.78 18.71 1.38
C THR A 39 -1.29 18.67 -0.06
N ASP A 40 -0.81 17.70 -0.85
CA ASP A 40 -1.28 17.43 -2.21
C ASP A 40 -2.40 16.38 -2.16
N ASP A 41 -3.65 16.85 -2.26
CA ASP A 41 -4.84 16.00 -2.22
C ASP A 41 -4.80 14.87 -3.25
N ALA A 42 -4.19 15.08 -4.42
CA ALA A 42 -4.11 14.05 -5.45
C ALA A 42 -3.16 12.90 -5.04
N GLN A 43 -2.10 13.22 -4.30
CA GLN A 43 -1.20 12.22 -3.75
C GLN A 43 -1.85 11.46 -2.59
N VAL A 44 -2.58 12.17 -1.73
CA VAL A 44 -3.32 11.59 -0.61
C VAL A 44 -4.39 10.62 -1.12
N ASP A 45 -5.20 11.03 -2.10
CA ASP A 45 -6.22 10.16 -2.72
C ASP A 45 -5.62 8.90 -3.34
N LYS A 46 -4.44 9.02 -3.96
CA LYS A 46 -3.74 7.88 -4.55
C LYS A 46 -3.25 6.90 -3.48
N VAL A 47 -2.74 7.40 -2.36
CA VAL A 47 -2.34 6.57 -1.22
C VAL A 47 -3.55 5.82 -0.66
N HIS A 48 -4.69 6.50 -0.46
CA HIS A 48 -5.91 5.87 0.04
C HIS A 48 -6.44 4.77 -0.88
N ARG A 49 -6.41 4.96 -2.21
CA ARG A 49 -6.80 3.89 -3.16
C ARG A 49 -5.91 2.65 -3.03
N VAL A 50 -4.59 2.85 -2.97
CA VAL A 50 -3.63 1.75 -2.75
C VAL A 50 -3.87 1.04 -1.41
N GLU A 51 -4.19 1.79 -0.35
CA GLU A 51 -4.52 1.21 0.95
C GLU A 51 -5.82 0.41 0.93
N MET A 52 -6.86 0.88 0.23
CA MET A 52 -8.11 0.15 0.05
C MET A 52 -7.90 -1.18 -0.69
N ASP A 53 -7.09 -1.16 -1.76
CA ASP A 53 -6.74 -2.39 -2.48
C ASP A 53 -6.03 -3.38 -1.55
N LEU A 54 -5.04 -2.92 -0.78
CA LEU A 54 -4.32 -3.76 0.19
C LEU A 54 -5.22 -4.29 1.32
N ALA A 55 -6.13 -3.47 1.83
CA ALA A 55 -7.12 -3.89 2.82
C ALA A 55 -8.06 -4.96 2.26
N SER A 56 -8.44 -4.87 0.98
CA SER A 56 -9.30 -5.86 0.33
C SER A 56 -8.65 -7.26 0.26
N TYR A 57 -7.32 -7.32 0.31
CA TYR A 57 -6.55 -8.56 0.35
C TYR A 57 -6.19 -9.02 1.78
N ASP A 58 -6.67 -8.32 2.82
CA ASP A 58 -6.33 -8.58 4.22
C ASP A 58 -4.81 -8.43 4.52
N LEU A 59 -4.14 -7.56 3.75
CA LEU A 59 -2.68 -7.37 3.81
C LEU A 59 -2.25 -6.16 4.64
N LEU A 60 -3.22 -5.41 5.15
CA LEU A 60 -2.99 -4.36 6.14
C LEU A 60 -3.33 -4.93 7.52
N PRO A 61 -2.33 -5.29 8.35
CA PRO A 61 -2.60 -5.72 9.71
C PRO A 61 -3.30 -4.60 10.46
N VAL A 62 -4.30 -4.95 11.27
CA VAL A 62 -4.95 -3.99 12.16
C VAL A 62 -3.88 -3.39 13.09
N THR A 63 -3.58 -2.11 12.91
CA THR A 63 -2.53 -1.39 13.65
C THR A 63 -2.86 -1.25 15.13
N ASP A 64 -4.14 -1.37 15.50
CA ASP A 64 -4.62 -1.42 16.88
C ASP A 64 -5.75 -2.46 17.06
N PRO A 65 -5.44 -3.68 17.50
CA PRO A 65 -6.45 -4.71 17.76
C PRO A 65 -7.43 -4.33 18.89
N SER A 66 -7.11 -3.32 19.69
CA SER A 66 -7.90 -2.84 20.82
C SER A 66 -8.86 -1.71 20.46
N LEU A 67 -8.78 -1.17 19.23
CA LEU A 67 -9.70 -0.20 18.68
C LEU A 67 -11.01 -0.91 18.30
N LYS A 68 -11.74 -1.35 19.34
CA LYS A 68 -13.12 -1.82 19.23
C LYS A 68 -14.00 -0.61 18.94
N GLY A 69 -14.54 -0.55 17.72
CA GLY A 69 -15.75 0.20 17.43
C GLY A 69 -16.94 -0.31 18.22
#